data_AF-A0A1Y2CMA2-F1
#
_entry.id   AF-A0A1Y2CMA2-F1
#
_cell.length_a   1.000
_cell.length_b   1.000
_cell.length_c   1.000
_cell.angle_alpha   90.00
_cell.angle_beta   90.00
_cell.angle_gamma   90.00
#
_symmetry.space_group_name_H-M   'P 1'
#
loop_
_entity.id
_entity.type
_entity.pdbx_description
1 polymer ?
#
loop_
_entity_poly.entity_id
_entity_poly.type
_entity_poly.pdbx_seq_one_letter_code
_entity_poly.pdbx_strand_id
1 'polypeptide(L)'
;KIPRLSNFQYVKLTLITFQARGVTTVSALKKEKPSAEDISRLTQEAFLASHSPALDPATNTLTYPVVFLYPEHTLSDFIAAFHEQDTFADHIAEMFGPENRPPWDTQGVYVPEQIEVYFETRPDLDASARGEYYKDWRDGKKKLMRVDPASTLQDVVGSEAFRLVDGVATFFLLSGGNATYAKQFRKSYKN
;
A
#
# COMPACT_ATOMS: atom_id res chain seq x y z
N LYS A 1 -19.07 -0.14 31.57
CA LYS A 1 -18.65 -1.22 30.64
C LYS A 1 -19.02 -0.77 29.24
N ILE A 2 -18.04 -0.51 28.37
CA ILE A 2 -18.30 -0.24 26.95
C ILE A 2 -18.80 -1.55 26.33
N PRO A 3 -19.95 -1.58 25.64
CA PRO A 3 -20.45 -2.80 25.02
C PRO A 3 -19.46 -3.28 23.94
N ARG A 4 -19.14 -4.59 23.93
CA ARG A 4 -18.33 -5.19 22.86
C ARG A 4 -19.17 -5.23 21.58
N LEU A 5 -18.68 -4.58 20.53
CA LEU A 5 -19.28 -4.63 19.20
C LEU A 5 -19.14 -6.05 18.60
N SER A 6 -20.10 -6.44 17.76
CA SER A 6 -20.00 -7.65 16.95
C SER A 6 -19.05 -7.44 15.77
N ASN A 7 -18.54 -8.53 15.17
CA ASN A 7 -17.67 -8.44 13.99
C ASN A 7 -18.33 -7.67 12.82
N PHE A 8 -19.63 -7.89 12.60
CA PHE A 8 -20.39 -7.17 11.58
C PHE A 8 -20.47 -5.66 11.87
N GLN A 9 -20.65 -5.28 13.13
CA GLN A 9 -20.66 -3.88 13.54
C GLN A 9 -19.29 -3.23 13.34
N TYR A 10 -18.20 -3.92 13.67
CA TYR A 10 -16.83 -3.44 13.40
C TYR A 10 -16.59 -3.21 11.91
N VAL A 11 -16.87 -4.20 11.06
CA VAL A 11 -16.69 -4.08 9.61
C VAL A 11 -17.51 -2.91 9.05
N LYS A 12 -18.77 -2.77 9.49
CA LYS A 12 -19.61 -1.65 9.06
C LYS A 12 -19.03 -0.29 9.47
N LEU A 13 -18.54 -0.16 10.70
CA LEU A 13 -17.91 1.07 11.16
C LEU A 13 -16.64 1.39 10.38
N THR A 14 -15.77 0.40 10.15
CA THR A 14 -14.55 0.57 9.32
C THR A 14 -14.90 1.09 7.92
N LEU A 15 -15.92 0.51 7.26
CA LEU A 15 -16.36 0.96 5.94
C LEU A 15 -16.94 2.39 5.94
N ILE A 16 -17.68 2.77 6.98
CA ILE A 16 -18.18 4.15 7.13
C ILE A 16 -16.99 5.11 7.33
N THR A 17 -16.01 4.74 8.15
CA THR A 17 -14.82 5.55 8.39
C THR A 17 -13.99 5.70 7.12
N PHE A 18 -13.86 4.64 6.30
CA PHE A 18 -13.22 4.72 4.99
C PHE A 18 -13.88 5.75 4.08
N GLN A 19 -15.21 5.70 3.95
CA GLN A 19 -15.96 6.66 3.15
C GLN A 19 -15.76 8.09 3.66
N ALA A 20 -15.79 8.29 4.98
CA ALA A 20 -15.58 9.60 5.58
C ALA A 20 -14.16 10.15 5.35
N ARG A 21 -13.16 9.27 5.14
CA ARG A 21 -11.75 9.61 4.91
C ARG A 21 -11.32 9.57 3.44
N GLY A 22 -12.26 9.38 2.51
CA GLY A 22 -11.95 9.31 1.07
C GLY A 22 -11.22 8.03 0.64
N VAL A 23 -11.15 7.02 1.50
CA VAL A 23 -10.45 5.76 1.21
C VAL A 23 -11.24 4.96 0.19
N THR A 24 -10.61 4.72 -0.97
CA THR A 24 -11.20 3.93 -2.05
C THR A 24 -10.59 2.52 -2.06
N THR A 25 -11.43 1.50 -1.90
CA THR A 25 -11.02 0.08 -1.89
C THR A 25 -11.37 -0.61 -3.20
N VAL A 26 -10.49 -1.48 -3.69
CA VAL A 26 -10.70 -2.32 -4.88
C VAL A 26 -10.23 -3.74 -4.62
N SER A 27 -10.66 -4.70 -5.44
CA SER A 27 -10.21 -6.09 -5.34
C SER A 27 -9.39 -6.52 -6.56
N ALA A 28 -8.31 -7.25 -6.32
CA ALA A 28 -7.47 -7.84 -7.37
C ALA A 28 -8.03 -9.18 -7.90
N LEU A 29 -8.99 -9.81 -7.21
CA LEU A 29 -9.56 -11.08 -7.62
C LEU A 29 -10.55 -10.90 -8.78
N LYS A 30 -10.24 -11.54 -9.91
CA LYS A 30 -11.18 -11.71 -11.03
C LYS A 30 -12.23 -12.74 -10.65
N LYS A 31 -13.48 -12.56 -11.09
CA LYS A 31 -14.60 -13.49 -10.82
C LYS A 31 -14.48 -14.87 -11.52
N GLU A 32 -13.36 -15.19 -12.17
CA GLU A 32 -13.15 -16.44 -12.90
C GLU A 32 -12.51 -17.53 -12.02
N LYS A 33 -12.51 -18.79 -12.49
CA LYS A 33 -11.87 -19.90 -11.76
C LYS A 33 -10.37 -19.64 -11.58
N PRO A 34 -9.83 -19.73 -10.35
CA PRO A 34 -8.44 -19.39 -10.09
C PRO A 34 -7.48 -20.38 -10.76
N SER A 35 -6.45 -19.86 -11.43
CA SER A 35 -5.28 -20.62 -11.89
C SER A 35 -4.35 -21.01 -10.71
N ALA A 36 -3.33 -21.82 -10.95
CA ALA A 36 -2.36 -22.18 -9.91
C ALA A 36 -1.58 -20.97 -9.35
N GLU A 37 -1.28 -19.98 -10.20
CA GLU A 37 -0.70 -18.70 -9.77
C GLU A 37 -1.71 -17.90 -8.93
N ASP A 38 -2.99 -17.94 -9.27
CA ASP A 38 -4.05 -17.35 -8.46
C ASP A 38 -4.17 -18.05 -7.10
N ILE A 39 -3.90 -19.36 -6.97
CA ILE A 39 -3.93 -20.07 -5.68
C ILE A 39 -2.78 -19.63 -4.76
N SER A 40 -1.57 -19.45 -5.31
CA SER A 40 -0.45 -18.89 -4.54
C SER A 40 -0.75 -17.46 -4.10
N ARG A 41 -1.35 -16.66 -5.00
CA ARG A 41 -1.80 -15.30 -4.69
C ARG A 41 -2.90 -15.31 -3.63
N LEU A 42 -3.88 -16.20 -3.73
CA LEU A 42 -4.95 -16.39 -2.74
C LEU A 42 -4.41 -16.77 -1.36
N THR A 43 -3.29 -17.49 -1.28
CA THR A 43 -2.67 -17.87 0.00
C THR A 43 -1.96 -16.67 0.64
N GLN A 44 -1.25 -15.88 -0.17
CA GLN A 44 -0.67 -14.59 0.24
C GLN A 44 -1.77 -13.59 0.62
N GLU A 45 -2.84 -13.50 -0.16
CA GLU A 45 -4.02 -12.67 0.09
C GLU A 45 -4.78 -13.13 1.33
N ALA A 46 -4.86 -14.43 1.64
CA ALA A 46 -5.47 -14.92 2.88
C ALA A 46 -4.62 -14.55 4.12
N PHE A 47 -3.30 -14.61 3.99
CA PHE A 47 -2.36 -14.13 5.01
C PHE A 47 -2.48 -12.61 5.21
N LEU A 48 -2.57 -11.85 4.12
CA LEU A 48 -2.82 -10.41 4.15
C LEU A 48 -4.23 -10.10 4.68
N ALA A 49 -5.26 -10.87 4.33
CA ALA A 49 -6.63 -10.68 4.79
C ALA A 49 -6.79 -10.95 6.30
N SER A 50 -5.94 -11.79 6.89
CA SER A 50 -5.86 -11.95 8.36
C SER A 50 -5.42 -10.67 9.08
N HIS A 51 -4.79 -9.75 8.34
CA HIS A 51 -4.46 -8.40 8.75
C HIS A 51 -5.32 -7.47 7.90
N SER A 52 -6.61 -7.33 8.21
CA SER A 52 -7.44 -6.32 7.55
C SER A 52 -7.27 -4.97 8.28
N PRO A 53 -7.54 -3.83 7.62
CA PRO A 53 -7.56 -2.54 8.30
C PRO A 53 -8.48 -2.59 9.52
N ALA A 54 -7.97 -2.11 10.65
CA ALA A 54 -8.64 -2.21 11.94
C ALA A 54 -8.93 -0.82 12.47
N LEU A 55 -10.20 -0.58 12.84
CA LEU A 55 -10.64 0.62 13.52
C LEU A 55 -10.58 0.38 15.03
N ASP A 56 -9.87 1.25 15.75
CA ASP A 56 -10.00 1.37 17.19
C ASP A 56 -11.16 2.34 17.50
N PRO A 57 -12.31 1.86 18.02
CA PRO A 57 -13.45 2.74 18.32
C PRO A 57 -13.22 3.68 19.50
N ALA A 58 -12.23 3.40 20.36
CA ALA A 58 -11.94 4.22 21.54
C ALA A 58 -11.21 5.52 21.14
N THR A 59 -10.29 5.41 20.20
CA THR A 59 -9.51 6.54 19.66
C THR A 59 -10.08 7.08 18.35
N ASN A 60 -10.96 6.32 17.70
CA ASN A 60 -11.43 6.54 16.33
C ASN A 60 -10.26 6.61 15.33
N THR A 61 -9.24 5.75 15.50
CA THR A 61 -8.09 5.67 14.60
C THR A 61 -8.05 4.34 13.85
N LEU A 62 -7.51 4.36 12.63
CA LEU A 62 -7.29 3.18 11.80
C LEU A 62 -5.82 2.77 11.82
N THR A 63 -5.60 1.47 11.81
CA THR A 63 -4.32 0.87 11.42
C THR A 63 -4.49 0.09 10.13
N TYR A 64 -3.55 0.22 9.23
CA TYR A 64 -3.56 -0.42 7.92
C TYR A 64 -2.41 -1.42 7.80
N PRO A 65 -2.65 -2.57 7.15
CA PRO A 65 -1.58 -3.42 6.67
C PRO A 65 -0.91 -2.74 5.49
N VAL A 66 0.41 -2.61 5.56
CA VAL A 66 1.22 -1.94 4.55
C VAL A 66 2.30 -2.89 4.04
N VAL A 67 2.48 -2.92 2.72
CA VAL A 67 3.59 -3.59 2.06
C VAL A 67 4.52 -2.53 1.48
N PHE A 68 5.79 -2.58 1.88
CA PHE A 68 6.87 -1.86 1.25
C PHE A 68 7.61 -2.78 0.28
N LEU A 69 7.67 -2.38 -0.98
CA LEU A 69 8.35 -3.10 -2.05
C LEU A 69 9.69 -2.44 -2.35
N TYR A 70 10.74 -3.25 -2.45
CA TYR A 70 12.10 -2.84 -2.82
C TYR A 70 12.44 -3.44 -4.19
N PRO A 71 11.96 -2.81 -5.30
CA PRO A 71 12.06 -3.40 -6.63
C PRO A 71 13.52 -3.56 -7.09
N GLU A 72 14.46 -2.74 -6.58
CA GLU A 72 15.91 -2.91 -6.76
C GLU A 72 16.41 -4.31 -6.38
N HIS A 73 15.86 -4.86 -5.30
CA HIS A 73 16.32 -6.08 -4.66
C HIS A 73 15.34 -7.24 -4.80
N THR A 74 14.17 -7.02 -5.41
CA THR A 74 13.07 -8.00 -5.48
C THR A 74 12.67 -8.49 -4.08
N LEU A 75 12.66 -7.56 -3.12
CA LEU A 75 12.30 -7.83 -1.73
C LEU A 75 11.07 -7.03 -1.32
N SER A 76 10.46 -7.41 -0.21
CA SER A 76 9.35 -6.68 0.40
C SER A 76 9.33 -6.86 1.90
N ASP A 77 8.91 -5.82 2.62
CA ASP A 77 8.54 -5.91 4.03
C ASP A 77 7.04 -5.71 4.21
N PHE A 78 6.50 -6.36 5.24
CA PHE A 78 5.09 -6.27 5.62
C PHE A 78 4.95 -5.68 7.01
N ILE A 79 4.29 -4.53 7.09
CA ILE A 79 3.92 -3.84 8.32
C ILE A 79 2.47 -4.20 8.62
N ALA A 80 2.24 -5.01 9.65
CA ALA A 80 0.92 -5.54 9.96
C ALA A 80 -0.09 -4.46 10.40
N ALA A 81 0.37 -3.40 11.06
CA ALA A 81 -0.45 -2.33 11.61
C ALA A 81 0.28 -0.98 11.54
N PHE A 82 0.24 -0.33 10.38
CA PHE A 82 0.69 1.04 10.17
C PHE A 82 -0.42 1.99 10.63
N HIS A 83 -0.15 2.80 11.64
CA HIS A 83 -1.16 3.72 12.18
C HIS A 83 -1.38 4.92 11.24
N GLU A 84 -2.63 5.27 10.97
CA GLU A 84 -2.96 6.20 9.88
C GLU A 84 -2.37 7.60 10.01
N GLN A 85 -2.06 8.02 11.24
CA GLN A 85 -1.49 9.32 11.55
C GLN A 85 0.04 9.33 11.60
N ASP A 86 0.67 8.15 11.48
CA ASP A 86 2.13 8.05 11.44
C ASP A 86 2.61 8.45 10.05
N THR A 87 3.81 9.03 9.97
CA THR A 87 4.40 9.42 8.68
C THR A 87 5.21 8.27 8.09
N PHE A 88 5.43 8.31 6.78
CA PHE A 88 6.36 7.37 6.15
C PHE A 88 7.78 7.58 6.65
N ALA A 89 8.18 8.82 6.96
CA ALA A 89 9.49 9.14 7.49
C ALA A 89 9.73 8.47 8.85
N ASP A 90 8.72 8.40 9.73
CA ASP A 90 8.83 7.72 11.03
C ASP A 90 9.16 6.23 10.85
N HIS A 91 8.38 5.54 10.01
CA HIS A 91 8.60 4.13 9.70
C HIS A 91 9.93 3.89 8.96
N ILE A 92 10.31 4.77 8.02
CA ILE A 92 11.59 4.67 7.32
C ILE A 92 12.75 4.83 8.30
N ALA A 93 12.68 5.77 9.25
CA ALA A 93 13.71 5.95 10.26
C ALA A 93 13.83 4.73 11.19
N GLU A 94 12.70 4.12 11.55
CA GLU A 94 12.70 2.89 12.34
C GLU A 94 13.31 1.71 11.56
N MET A 95 12.97 1.55 10.28
CA MET A 95 13.39 0.41 9.46
C MET A 95 14.81 0.54 8.88
N PHE A 96 15.27 1.75 8.60
CA PHE A 96 16.55 2.03 7.91
C PHE A 96 17.50 2.89 8.73
N GLY A 97 17.17 3.13 10.00
CA GLY A 97 18.00 3.89 10.93
C GLY A 97 19.37 3.24 11.17
N PRO A 98 20.33 3.97 11.78
CA PRO A 98 21.71 3.50 11.97
C PRO A 98 21.82 2.16 12.70
N GLU A 99 20.91 1.87 13.64
CA GLU A 99 20.89 0.65 14.44
C GLU A 99 20.04 -0.47 13.83
N ASN A 100 19.15 -0.14 12.88
CA ASN A 100 18.14 -1.04 12.35
C ASN A 100 18.30 -1.34 10.86
N ARG A 101 19.43 -0.95 10.25
CA ARG A 101 19.69 -1.19 8.82
C ARG A 101 19.44 -2.67 8.47
N PRO A 102 18.63 -2.96 7.43
CA PRO A 102 18.36 -4.33 7.06
C PRO A 102 19.65 -5.06 6.60
N PRO A 103 19.82 -6.35 6.92
CA PRO A 103 21.03 -7.10 6.58
C PRO A 103 21.23 -7.27 5.07
N TRP A 104 20.16 -7.10 4.28
CA TRP A 104 20.22 -7.15 2.82
C TRP A 104 20.78 -5.84 2.20
N ASP A 105 20.70 -4.70 2.89
CA ASP A 105 21.26 -3.41 2.44
C ASP A 105 22.76 -3.32 2.77
N THR A 106 23.53 -4.28 2.25
CA THR A 106 24.97 -4.37 2.51
C THR A 106 25.76 -3.16 2.01
N GLN A 107 25.25 -2.45 1.02
CA GLN A 107 25.88 -1.24 0.46
C GLN A 107 25.44 0.05 1.18
N GLY A 108 24.45 -0.03 2.09
CA GLY A 108 23.94 1.12 2.83
C GLY A 108 23.30 2.18 1.92
N VAL A 109 22.67 1.76 0.81
CA VAL A 109 22.12 2.68 -0.20
C VAL A 109 20.71 3.15 0.14
N TYR A 110 20.04 2.49 1.10
CA TYR A 110 18.77 2.93 1.66
C TYR A 110 19.02 3.86 2.85
N VAL A 111 19.53 5.05 2.55
CA VAL A 111 19.71 6.13 3.52
C VAL A 111 18.35 6.79 3.78
N PRO A 112 17.84 6.85 5.04
CA PRO A 112 16.50 7.35 5.36
C PRO A 112 16.08 8.64 4.64
N GLU A 113 16.96 9.65 4.65
CA GLU A 113 16.68 10.97 4.06
C GLU A 113 16.68 10.98 2.54
N GLN A 114 17.18 9.91 1.91
CA GLN A 114 17.29 9.79 0.45
C GLN A 114 16.23 8.84 -0.12
N ILE A 115 15.61 7.99 0.70
CA ILE A 115 14.61 7.03 0.24
C ILE A 115 13.43 7.77 -0.39
N GLU A 116 13.06 7.34 -1.60
CA GLU A 116 11.90 7.88 -2.31
C GLU A 116 10.73 6.89 -2.20
N VAL A 117 9.57 7.40 -1.79
CA VAL A 117 8.34 6.60 -1.62
C VAL A 117 7.40 6.87 -2.79
N TYR A 118 6.81 5.79 -3.33
CA TYR A 118 5.84 5.87 -4.42
C TYR A 118 4.68 4.90 -4.24
N PHE A 119 3.56 5.16 -4.92
CA PHE A 119 2.53 4.16 -5.20
C PHE A 119 2.17 4.14 -6.69
N GLU A 120 1.60 3.04 -7.15
CA GLU A 120 1.08 2.89 -8.52
C GLU A 120 -0.44 3.10 -8.54
N THR A 121 -0.94 3.98 -9.41
CA THR A 121 -2.39 4.13 -9.63
C THR A 121 -2.99 2.87 -10.24
N ARG A 122 -4.26 2.56 -9.97
CA ARG A 122 -4.92 1.31 -10.41
C ARG A 122 -6.12 1.51 -11.36
N PRO A 123 -5.95 2.15 -12.53
CA PRO A 123 -7.05 2.28 -13.50
C PRO A 123 -7.51 0.92 -14.05
N ASP A 124 -6.64 -0.10 -13.98
CA ASP A 124 -6.97 -1.50 -14.28
C ASP A 124 -8.03 -2.05 -13.32
N LEU A 125 -7.88 -1.78 -12.03
CA LEU A 125 -8.85 -2.22 -11.02
C LEU A 125 -10.11 -1.35 -11.03
N ASP A 126 -9.99 -0.07 -11.34
CA ASP A 126 -11.15 0.81 -11.51
C ASP A 126 -12.03 0.37 -12.69
N ALA A 127 -11.42 -0.05 -13.81
CA ALA A 127 -12.15 -0.65 -14.92
C ALA A 127 -12.80 -1.99 -14.52
N SER A 128 -12.05 -2.87 -13.84
CA SER A 128 -12.56 -4.15 -13.36
C SER A 128 -13.73 -4.00 -12.38
N ALA A 129 -13.68 -3.00 -11.48
CA ALA A 129 -14.76 -2.70 -10.54
C ALA A 129 -16.05 -2.27 -11.25
N ARG A 130 -15.93 -1.60 -12.41
CA ARG A 130 -17.06 -1.27 -13.30
C ARG A 130 -17.52 -2.44 -14.19
N GLY A 131 -16.86 -3.60 -14.11
CA GLY A 131 -17.13 -4.75 -14.96
C GLY A 131 -16.60 -4.59 -16.38
N GLU A 132 -15.63 -3.70 -16.59
CA GLU A 132 -15.08 -3.38 -17.90
C GLU A 132 -13.67 -3.95 -18.08
N TYR A 133 -13.34 -4.29 -19.32
CA TYR A 133 -11.99 -4.71 -19.67
C TYR A 133 -11.06 -3.49 -19.74
N TYR A 134 -9.96 -3.50 -18.98
CA TYR A 134 -8.97 -2.41 -18.96
C TYR A 134 -8.28 -2.20 -20.32
N LYS A 135 -8.19 -0.95 -20.76
CA LYS A 135 -7.39 -0.54 -21.92
C LYS A 135 -6.64 0.76 -21.62
N ASP A 136 -5.32 0.74 -21.74
CA ASP A 136 -4.44 1.91 -21.52
C ASP A 136 -4.93 3.20 -22.21
N TRP A 137 -5.34 3.10 -23.48
CA TRP A 137 -5.77 4.25 -24.28
C TRP A 137 -7.14 4.82 -23.87
N ARG A 138 -7.95 4.06 -23.14
CA ARG A 138 -9.29 4.46 -22.68
C ARG A 138 -9.30 4.87 -21.21
N ASP A 139 -8.74 4.02 -20.35
CA ASP A 139 -8.78 4.16 -18.89
C ASP A 139 -7.53 4.87 -18.34
N GLY A 140 -6.53 5.11 -19.19
CA GLY A 140 -5.24 5.67 -18.83
C GLY A 140 -4.24 4.60 -18.43
N LYS A 141 -2.97 4.84 -18.79
CA LYS A 141 -1.84 4.04 -18.30
C LYS A 141 -1.69 4.20 -16.78
N LYS A 142 -1.21 3.14 -16.13
CA LYS A 142 -0.74 3.19 -14.75
C LYS A 142 0.34 4.25 -14.58
N LYS A 143 0.24 5.04 -13.51
CA LYS A 143 1.17 6.12 -13.17
C LYS A 143 1.84 5.83 -11.84
N LEU A 144 3.11 6.21 -11.74
CA LEU A 144 3.86 6.20 -10.49
C LEU A 144 3.71 7.56 -9.81
N MET A 145 3.08 7.55 -8.64
CA MET A 145 2.79 8.75 -7.85
C MET A 145 3.81 8.86 -6.71
N ARG A 146 4.48 10.01 -6.61
CA ARG A 146 5.44 10.27 -5.53
C ARG A 146 4.69 10.60 -4.24
N VAL A 147 5.14 10.03 -3.13
CA VAL A 147 4.71 10.36 -1.79
C VAL A 147 5.79 11.21 -1.12
N ASP A 148 5.38 12.28 -0.44
CA ASP A 148 6.26 13.01 0.46
C ASP A 148 6.40 12.20 1.75
N PRO A 149 7.61 11.76 2.16
CA PRO A 149 7.79 10.98 3.37
C PRO A 149 7.24 11.64 4.65
N ALA A 150 7.11 12.97 4.67
CA ALA A 150 6.50 13.70 5.78
C ALA A 150 4.97 13.63 5.83
N SER A 151 4.31 13.11 4.79
CA SER A 151 2.86 12.89 4.77
C SER A 151 2.47 11.72 5.68
N THR A 152 1.29 11.80 6.28
CA THR A 152 0.73 10.67 7.02
C THR A 152 0.20 9.60 6.05
N LEU A 153 0.02 8.37 6.54
CA LEU A 153 -0.64 7.35 5.72
C LEU A 153 -2.05 7.78 5.31
N GLN A 154 -2.81 8.42 6.21
CA GLN A 154 -4.17 8.90 5.94
C GLN A 154 -4.22 9.86 4.74
N ASP A 155 -3.27 10.80 4.66
CA ASP A 155 -3.18 11.77 3.55
C ASP A 155 -3.06 11.06 2.19
N VAL A 156 -2.33 9.95 2.15
CA VAL A 156 -2.08 9.20 0.92
C VAL A 156 -3.24 8.26 0.60
N VAL A 157 -3.72 7.46 1.57
CA VAL A 157 -4.82 6.50 1.33
C VAL A 157 -6.17 7.17 1.09
N GLY A 158 -6.35 8.40 1.59
CA GLY A 158 -7.52 9.24 1.33
C GLY A 158 -7.46 10.02 0.02
N SER A 159 -6.34 9.97 -0.72
CA SER A 159 -6.20 10.66 -1.99
C SER A 159 -7.01 9.99 -3.11
N GLU A 160 -7.55 10.80 -4.02
CA GLU A 160 -8.36 10.30 -5.16
C GLU A 160 -7.61 9.32 -6.06
N ALA A 161 -6.28 9.42 -6.12
CA ALA A 161 -5.45 8.56 -6.98
C ALA A 161 -5.12 7.20 -6.34
N PHE A 162 -5.19 7.09 -5.01
CA PHE A 162 -4.81 5.88 -4.30
C PHE A 162 -5.93 4.85 -4.28
N ARG A 163 -5.55 3.57 -4.28
CA ARG A 163 -6.47 2.45 -4.17
C ARG A 163 -5.95 1.46 -3.14
N LEU A 164 -6.73 1.21 -2.10
CA LEU A 164 -6.47 0.15 -1.15
C LEU A 164 -6.91 -1.18 -1.77
N VAL A 165 -5.97 -2.07 -2.04
CA VAL A 165 -6.22 -3.30 -2.81
C VAL A 165 -6.38 -4.45 -1.84
N ASP A 166 -7.56 -5.07 -1.81
CA ASP A 166 -7.90 -6.18 -0.92
C ASP A 166 -7.56 -5.89 0.56
N GLY A 167 -7.69 -4.63 0.98
CA GLY A 167 -7.42 -4.17 2.35
C GLY A 167 -5.96 -3.82 2.65
N VAL A 168 -5.05 -3.95 1.68
CA VAL A 168 -3.62 -3.69 1.86
C VAL A 168 -3.19 -2.45 1.10
N ALA A 169 -2.39 -1.60 1.75
CA ALA A 169 -1.74 -0.47 1.10
C ALA A 169 -0.34 -0.87 0.64
N THR A 170 0.00 -0.61 -0.63
CA THR A 170 1.29 -1.01 -1.21
C THR A 170 2.06 0.21 -1.68
N PHE A 171 3.33 0.29 -1.29
CA PHE A 171 4.24 1.36 -1.69
C PHE A 171 5.56 0.79 -2.19
N PHE A 172 6.21 1.50 -3.11
CA PHE A 172 7.57 1.26 -3.54
C PHE A 172 8.52 2.17 -2.78
N LEU A 173 9.58 1.59 -2.22
CA LEU A 173 10.70 2.31 -1.62
C LEU A 173 11.90 2.14 -2.54
N LEU A 174 12.34 3.24 -3.15
CA LEU A 174 13.51 3.26 -4.01
C LEU A 174 14.69 3.86 -3.26
N SER A 175 15.87 3.28 -3.48
CA SER A 175 17.14 3.90 -3.09
C SER A 175 17.28 5.26 -3.79
N GLY A 176 17.96 6.22 -3.16
CA GLY A 176 17.73 7.64 -3.46
C GLY A 176 17.88 8.09 -4.91
N GLY A 177 17.29 9.24 -5.23
CA GLY A 177 16.94 9.67 -6.59
C GLY A 177 18.03 9.67 -7.67
N ASN A 178 19.31 9.58 -7.30
CA ASN A 178 20.41 9.47 -8.25
C ASN A 178 20.81 8.04 -8.63
N ALA A 179 20.33 7.02 -7.89
CA ALA A 179 20.58 5.62 -8.19
C ALA A 179 20.12 5.26 -9.60
N THR A 180 20.95 4.48 -10.31
CA THR A 180 20.69 4.07 -11.70
C THR A 180 19.37 3.33 -11.81
N TYR A 181 19.10 2.43 -10.87
CA TYR A 181 17.85 1.66 -10.85
C TYR A 181 16.64 2.58 -10.65
N ALA A 182 16.65 3.45 -9.63
CA ALA A 182 15.53 4.36 -9.35
C ALA A 182 15.19 5.25 -10.57
N LYS A 183 16.21 5.72 -11.30
CA LYS A 183 16.04 6.45 -12.58
C LYS A 183 15.37 5.58 -13.66
N GLN A 184 15.81 4.34 -13.83
CA GLN A 184 15.24 3.42 -14.82
C GLN A 184 13.80 3.03 -14.45
N PHE A 185 13.54 2.76 -13.17
CA PHE A 185 12.22 2.44 -12.65
C PHE A 185 11.24 3.59 -12.91
N ARG A 186 11.59 4.84 -12.56
CA ARG A 186 10.73 5.99 -12.91
C ARG A 186 10.51 6.18 -14.41
N LYS A 187 11.48 5.81 -15.24
CA LYS A 187 11.36 5.91 -16.69
C LYS A 187 10.40 4.88 -17.28
N SER A 188 10.29 3.68 -16.69
CA SER A 188 9.37 2.65 -17.18
C SER A 188 7.90 3.10 -17.12
N TYR A 189 7.55 3.97 -16.17
CA TYR A 189 6.21 4.54 -16.02
C TYR A 189 5.92 5.75 -16.94
N LYS A 190 6.91 6.25 -17.69
CA LYS A 190 6.73 7.36 -18.63
C LYS A 190 6.54 6.92 -20.08
N ASN A 191 6.84 5.66 -20.39
CA ASN A 191 6.88 5.12 -21.74
C ASN A 191 5.54 4.49 -22.16
#